data_AF-A0A2R6PPN5-F1
#
_entry.id   AF-A0A2R6PPN5-F1
#
_cell.length_a   1.000
_cell.length_b   1.000
_cell.length_c   1.000
_cell.angle_alpha   90.00
_cell.angle_beta   90.00
_cell.angle_gamma   90.00
#
_symmetry.space_group_name_H-M   'P 1'
#
loop_
_entity.id
_entity.type
_entity.pdbx_description
1 polymer ?
#
loop_
_entity_poly.entity_id
_entity_poly.type
_entity_poly.pdbx_seq_one_letter_code
_entity_poly.pdbx_strand_id
1 'polypeptide(L)'
;MAEEPKKGVVKMGCEFSVCKRRKICRSLRSHLASGVWNLSREQGNKLLASRFRGDCLYICDWPGCVHIEEKRNYMLFRGIFKNFKTSRVWRTINDGNRSKVDLNCAFCSCKQTWDLHSAFCLRRVFGYHDDGEPVVRAYVCENGHVSGAWTDWPLYT
;
A
#
# COMPACT_ATOMS: atom_id res chain seq x y z
N MET A 1 -52.16 -32.16 15.49
CA MET A 1 -51.16 -32.94 14.72
C MET A 1 -50.62 -32.07 13.62
N ALA A 2 -49.33 -32.21 13.36
CA ALA A 2 -48.41 -31.21 12.81
C ALA A 2 -48.30 -31.19 11.26
N GLU A 3 -47.46 -30.24 10.78
CA GLU A 3 -46.78 -30.13 9.47
C GLU A 3 -47.61 -29.62 8.26
N GLU A 4 -47.15 -28.80 7.32
CA GLU A 4 -46.07 -27.82 7.09
C GLU A 4 -46.38 -27.19 5.70
N PRO A 5 -46.19 -25.88 5.40
CA PRO A 5 -46.25 -25.40 4.03
C PRO A 5 -44.86 -25.23 3.41
N LYS A 6 -44.68 -25.89 2.25
CA LYS A 6 -43.47 -25.95 1.43
C LYS A 6 -43.09 -24.59 0.85
N LYS A 7 -41.81 -24.24 0.98
CA LYS A 7 -41.20 -22.99 0.49
C LYS A 7 -40.88 -23.12 -1.01
N GLY A 8 -41.69 -22.50 -1.86
CA GLY A 8 -41.48 -22.41 -3.31
C GLY A 8 -40.52 -21.26 -3.69
N VAL A 9 -39.45 -21.62 -4.39
CA VAL A 9 -38.41 -20.70 -4.91
C VAL A 9 -38.89 -20.07 -6.22
N VAL A 10 -38.98 -18.74 -6.27
CA VAL A 10 -39.17 -17.99 -7.53
C VAL A 10 -37.83 -17.40 -7.96
N LYS A 11 -37.27 -17.93 -9.04
CA LYS A 11 -36.10 -17.37 -9.73
C LYS A 11 -36.55 -16.26 -10.67
N MET A 12 -36.16 -15.01 -10.39
CA MET A 12 -36.21 -13.93 -11.36
C MET A 12 -34.84 -13.87 -12.04
N GLY A 13 -34.78 -14.28 -13.31
CA GLY A 13 -33.61 -14.10 -14.17
C GLY A 13 -33.51 -12.62 -14.56
N CYS A 14 -32.36 -12.02 -14.33
CA CYS A 14 -31.97 -10.77 -14.96
C CYS A 14 -30.64 -11.01 -15.67
N GLU A 15 -30.69 -11.06 -17.00
CA GLU A 15 -29.53 -11.15 -17.86
C GLU A 15 -28.70 -9.87 -17.74
N PHE A 16 -27.56 -9.96 -17.07
CA PHE A 16 -26.55 -8.91 -17.12
C PHE A 16 -25.47 -9.31 -18.12
N SER A 17 -25.42 -8.48 -19.17
CA SER A 17 -24.39 -8.34 -20.20
C SER A 17 -23.00 -8.82 -19.76
N VAL A 18 -22.37 -9.60 -20.65
CA VAL A 18 -21.01 -10.15 -20.52
C VAL A 18 -19.97 -9.02 -20.40
N CYS A 19 -19.80 -8.51 -19.18
CA CYS A 19 -18.66 -7.67 -18.83
C CYS A 19 -17.43 -8.57 -18.73
N LYS A 20 -16.44 -8.37 -19.61
CA LYS A 20 -15.15 -9.08 -19.66
C LYS A 20 -14.64 -9.35 -18.25
N ARG A 21 -14.81 -10.59 -17.80
CA ARG A 21 -14.44 -11.08 -16.47
C ARG A 21 -12.92 -11.00 -16.40
N ARG A 22 -12.37 -9.93 -15.79
CA ARG A 22 -10.98 -9.93 -15.33
C ARG A 22 -10.82 -11.20 -14.52
N LYS A 23 -9.89 -12.07 -14.94
CA LYS A 23 -9.60 -13.33 -14.25
C LYS A 23 -9.14 -12.94 -12.85
N ILE A 24 -10.06 -13.01 -11.89
CA ILE A 24 -9.72 -12.94 -10.47
C ILE A 24 -8.89 -14.19 -10.23
N CYS A 25 -7.57 -14.02 -10.18
CA CYS A 25 -6.63 -15.03 -9.74
C CYS A 25 -7.02 -15.42 -8.31
N ARG A 26 -7.76 -16.52 -8.18
CA ARG A 26 -8.16 -17.10 -6.90
C ARG A 26 -6.99 -17.95 -6.38
N SER A 27 -6.02 -17.30 -5.78
CA SER A 27 -5.45 -17.70 -4.49
C SER A 27 -4.45 -16.66 -4.04
N LEU A 28 -4.73 -16.03 -2.91
CA LEU A 28 -3.81 -15.55 -1.87
C LEU A 28 -4.64 -14.53 -1.09
N ARG A 29 -4.90 -14.79 0.19
CA ARG A 29 -5.36 -13.75 1.11
C ARG A 29 -4.60 -12.47 0.78
N SER A 30 -5.24 -11.32 0.83
CA SER A 30 -4.57 -10.03 0.97
C SER A 30 -3.72 -10.12 2.24
N HIS A 31 -2.53 -10.70 2.11
CA HIS A 31 -1.70 -11.06 3.22
C HIS A 31 -0.71 -9.94 3.35
N LEU A 32 -0.69 -9.45 4.57
CA LEU A 32 0.29 -8.50 4.97
C LEU A 32 1.64 -9.23 4.96
N ALA A 33 2.62 -8.81 4.12
CA ALA A 33 4.06 -9.13 4.20
C ALA A 33 4.41 -9.99 5.42
N SER A 34 4.51 -11.29 5.21
CA SER A 34 4.58 -12.30 6.27
C SER A 34 6.03 -12.76 6.33
N GLY A 35 6.79 -12.23 7.29
CA GLY A 35 8.22 -12.50 7.42
C GLY A 35 8.79 -11.91 8.71
N VAL A 36 10.08 -12.13 8.96
CA VAL A 36 10.79 -11.60 10.12
C VAL A 36 10.85 -10.07 10.05
N TRP A 37 10.38 -9.38 11.09
CA TRP A 37 10.35 -7.91 11.15
C TRP A 37 11.70 -7.36 11.63
N ASN A 38 12.78 -7.65 10.90
CA ASN A 38 14.02 -6.94 11.12
C ASN A 38 13.85 -5.52 10.59
N LEU A 39 13.69 -4.57 11.50
CA LEU A 39 13.42 -3.17 11.20
C LEU A 39 14.75 -2.41 11.08
N SER A 40 15.18 -2.12 9.84
CA SER A 40 16.37 -1.31 9.57
C SER A 40 16.03 0.17 9.39
N ARG A 41 16.77 1.02 10.10
CA ARG A 41 16.72 2.49 9.92
C ARG A 41 17.40 2.92 8.62
N GLU A 42 18.44 2.20 8.23
CA GLU A 42 19.25 2.47 7.04
C GLU A 42 18.40 2.36 5.77
N GLN A 43 17.54 1.34 5.71
CA GLN A 43 16.60 1.16 4.59
C GLN A 43 15.56 2.29 4.54
N GLY A 44 15.01 2.69 5.69
CA GLY A 44 14.13 3.86 5.77
C GLY A 44 14.79 5.16 5.30
N ASN A 45 16.05 5.36 5.66
CA ASN A 45 16.83 6.52 5.26
C ASN A 45 17.16 6.54 3.76
N LYS A 46 17.22 5.38 3.10
CA LYS A 46 17.36 5.29 1.64
C LYS A 46 16.09 5.72 0.91
N LEU A 47 14.92 5.53 1.51
CA LEU A 47 13.61 5.84 0.91
C LEU A 47 13.27 7.35 1.00
N LEU A 48 13.56 7.95 2.15
CA LEU A 48 13.25 9.36 2.42
C LEU A 48 14.17 10.34 1.71
N ALA A 49 13.61 11.47 1.26
CA ALA A 49 14.38 12.56 0.67
C ALA A 49 15.42 13.12 1.66
N SER A 50 16.50 13.74 1.16
CA SER A 50 17.60 14.24 2.00
C SER A 50 17.14 15.14 3.17
N ARG A 51 16.12 15.97 2.92
CA ARG A 51 15.50 16.86 3.92
C ARG A 51 14.80 16.14 5.09
N PHE A 52 14.44 14.87 4.91
CA PHE A 52 13.75 14.04 5.91
C PHE A 52 14.66 12.99 6.54
N ARG A 53 15.98 13.00 6.28
CA ARG A 53 16.93 12.04 6.88
C ARG A 53 17.02 12.08 8.40
N GLY A 54 16.59 13.19 9.01
CA GLY A 54 16.48 13.28 10.47
C GLY A 54 15.27 12.52 11.03
N ASP A 55 14.30 12.17 10.20
CA ASP A 55 13.14 11.40 10.62
C ASP A 55 13.52 9.92 10.69
N CYS A 56 13.20 9.29 11.82
CA CYS A 56 13.57 7.91 12.08
C CYS A 56 12.51 6.96 11.52
N LEU A 57 12.57 6.70 10.21
CA LEU A 57 11.78 5.65 9.56
C LEU A 57 12.52 4.33 9.65
N TYR A 58 11.87 3.33 10.23
CA TYR A 58 12.33 1.95 10.24
C TYR A 58 11.53 1.17 9.20
N ILE A 59 12.20 0.44 8.31
CA ILE A 59 11.55 -0.39 7.29
C ILE A 59 11.96 -1.85 7.53
N CYS A 60 11.04 -2.79 7.32
CA CYS A 60 11.36 -4.21 7.40
C CYS A 60 12.35 -4.59 6.29
N ASP A 61 13.35 -5.40 6.63
CA ASP A 61 14.30 -5.94 5.67
C ASP A 61 13.56 -6.71 4.58
N TRP A 62 14.02 -6.46 3.36
CA TRP A 62 13.26 -6.53 2.12
C TRP A 62 13.39 -7.91 1.46
N PRO A 63 12.43 -8.39 0.64
CA PRO A 63 11.03 -7.97 0.47
C PRO A 63 10.09 -8.74 1.41
N GLY A 64 9.12 -8.03 1.99
CA GLY A 64 8.16 -8.65 2.91
C GLY A 64 7.11 -9.53 2.20
N CYS A 65 6.81 -9.25 0.93
CA CYS A 65 6.07 -10.11 0.00
C CYS A 65 6.26 -9.60 -1.44
N VAL A 66 6.26 -10.51 -2.43
CA VAL A 66 6.29 -10.19 -3.86
C VAL A 66 4.95 -10.59 -4.49
N HIS A 67 4.22 -9.60 -5.00
CA HIS A 67 3.00 -9.78 -5.77
C HIS A 67 3.32 -9.67 -7.26
N ILE A 68 3.25 -10.79 -7.96
CA ILE A 68 3.42 -10.83 -9.41
C ILE A 68 2.06 -10.50 -10.03
N GLU A 69 1.90 -9.30 -10.58
CA GLU A 69 0.76 -8.95 -11.44
C GLU A 69 1.16 -9.09 -12.91
N GLU A 70 0.16 -9.22 -13.81
CA GLU A 70 0.37 -9.44 -15.25
C GLU A 70 1.27 -8.37 -15.92
N LYS A 71 1.37 -7.18 -15.32
CA LYS A 71 2.19 -6.07 -15.85
C LYS A 71 3.52 -5.86 -15.13
N ARG A 72 3.58 -6.09 -13.80
CA ARG A 72 4.73 -5.77 -12.95
C ARG A 72 4.76 -6.61 -11.68
N ASN A 73 5.97 -6.80 -11.14
CA ASN A 73 6.16 -7.34 -9.81
C ASN A 73 6.11 -6.20 -8.78
N TYR A 74 5.23 -6.32 -7.80
CA TYR A 74 5.10 -5.41 -6.67
C TYR A 74 5.75 -6.02 -5.43
N MET A 75 6.81 -5.39 -4.96
CA MET A 75 7.53 -5.80 -3.76
C MET A 75 7.05 -4.93 -2.59
N LEU A 76 6.22 -5.54 -1.74
CA LEU A 76 5.59 -4.85 -0.63
C LEU A 76 6.57 -4.73 0.54
N PHE A 77 6.62 -3.54 1.12
CA PHE A 77 7.39 -3.26 2.31
C PHE A 77 6.53 -2.55 3.36
N ARG A 78 6.99 -2.66 4.59
CA ARG A 78 6.38 -2.04 5.75
C ARG A 78 7.39 -1.23 6.52
N GLY A 79 6.92 -0.18 7.17
CA GLY A 79 7.76 0.59 8.06
C GLY A 79 6.99 1.27 9.17
N ILE A 80 7.74 1.81 10.13
CA ILE A 80 7.24 2.52 11.29
C ILE A 80 8.14 3.74 11.53
N PHE A 81 7.54 4.91 11.66
CA PHE A 81 8.23 6.12 12.10
C PHE A 81 8.34 6.14 13.63
N LYS A 82 9.56 6.31 14.14
CA LYS A 82 9.78 6.67 15.54
C LYS A 82 9.51 8.16 15.72
N ASN A 83 8.68 8.51 16.71
CA ASN A 83 8.30 9.88 17.06
C ASN A 83 7.63 10.66 15.91
N PHE A 84 6.72 10.00 15.18
CA PHE A 84 6.10 10.56 13.97
C PHE A 84 5.53 11.97 14.13
N LYS A 85 4.80 12.26 15.20
CA LYS A 85 4.20 13.60 15.43
C LYS A 85 5.23 14.74 15.50
N THR A 86 6.48 14.44 15.88
CA THR A 86 7.57 15.44 15.93
C THR A 86 8.38 15.53 14.62
N SER A 87 8.16 14.56 13.72
CA SER A 87 8.91 14.44 12.46
C SER A 87 8.64 15.59 11.49
N ARG A 88 9.59 15.80 10.59
CA ARG A 88 9.43 16.77 9.48
C ARG A 88 8.45 16.25 8.43
N VAL A 89 8.39 14.94 8.22
CA VAL A 89 7.35 14.30 7.38
C VAL A 89 5.95 14.66 7.89
N TRP A 90 5.65 14.48 9.18
CA TRP A 90 4.34 14.82 9.75
C TRP A 90 4.00 16.30 9.54
N ARG A 91 4.95 17.21 9.81
CA ARG A 91 4.76 18.64 9.55
C ARG A 91 4.42 18.91 8.08
N THR A 92 5.12 18.28 7.14
CA THR A 92 4.91 18.50 5.69
C THR A 92 3.54 18.01 5.20
N ILE A 93 3.06 16.89 5.72
CA ILE A 93 1.75 16.34 5.32
C ILE A 93 0.59 17.01 6.03
N ASN A 94 0.77 17.41 7.30
CA ASN A 94 -0.25 18.05 8.11
C ASN A 94 -0.44 19.52 7.71
N ASP A 95 0.64 20.22 7.43
CA ASP A 95 0.62 21.63 7.02
C ASP A 95 0.22 21.79 5.54
N GLY A 96 0.60 20.83 4.70
CA GLY A 96 0.47 20.97 3.25
C GLY A 96 -0.94 20.82 2.66
N ASN A 97 -2.00 20.80 3.48
CA ASN A 97 -3.40 20.49 3.08
C ASN A 97 -3.48 19.37 2.03
N ARG A 98 -2.60 18.36 2.13
CA ARG A 98 -2.49 17.31 1.13
C ARG A 98 -3.68 16.36 1.30
N SER A 99 -4.26 15.95 0.19
CA SER A 99 -5.42 15.07 0.19
C SER A 99 -5.11 13.78 0.95
N LYS A 100 -5.93 13.50 1.97
CA LYS A 100 -5.93 12.19 2.62
C LYS A 100 -6.45 11.17 1.62
N VAL A 101 -5.78 10.03 1.54
CA VAL A 101 -6.18 8.88 0.74
C VAL A 101 -6.96 7.93 1.65
N ASP A 102 -8.14 7.52 1.20
CA ASP A 102 -8.96 6.51 1.88
C ASP A 102 -8.38 5.10 1.65
N LEU A 103 -7.26 4.83 2.29
CA LEU A 103 -6.58 3.55 2.28
C LEU A 103 -6.36 3.08 3.72
N ASN A 104 -6.77 1.85 4.00
CA ASN A 104 -6.60 1.24 5.31
C ASN A 104 -5.13 0.98 5.61
N CYS A 105 -4.69 1.36 6.81
CA CYS A 105 -3.37 1.06 7.29
C CYS A 105 -3.20 -0.46 7.53
N ALA A 106 -2.06 -1.01 7.12
CA ALA A 106 -1.74 -2.42 7.35
C ALA A 106 -1.53 -2.79 8.82
N PHE A 107 -1.31 -1.82 9.70
CA PHE A 107 -0.92 -2.07 11.09
C PHE A 107 -2.00 -1.69 12.11
N CYS A 108 -2.84 -0.72 11.79
CA CYS A 108 -3.85 -0.19 12.69
C CYS A 108 -5.16 0.04 11.96
N SER A 109 -6.25 0.23 12.71
CA SER A 109 -7.60 0.44 12.17
C SER A 109 -7.82 1.82 11.52
N CYS A 110 -6.74 2.56 11.21
CA CYS A 110 -6.83 3.86 10.55
C CYS A 110 -7.21 3.66 9.08
N LYS A 111 -8.28 4.33 8.66
CA LYS A 111 -8.78 4.30 7.27
C LYS A 111 -8.20 5.39 6.38
N GLN A 112 -7.59 6.39 7.00
CA GLN A 112 -6.99 7.53 6.30
C GLN A 112 -5.47 7.43 6.33
N THR A 113 -4.85 7.63 5.17
CA THR A 113 -3.40 7.69 5.00
C THR A 113 -3.00 8.86 4.10
N TRP A 114 -1.73 9.23 4.12
CA TRP A 114 -1.13 10.20 3.21
C TRP A 114 -0.16 9.50 2.28
N ASP A 115 -0.19 9.90 1.02
CA ASP A 115 0.80 9.50 0.05
C ASP A 115 2.11 10.28 0.24
N LEU A 116 3.18 9.58 0.59
CA LEU A 116 4.52 10.16 0.74
C LEU A 116 5.12 10.58 -0.60
N HIS A 117 4.71 9.97 -1.71
CA HIS A 117 5.16 10.34 -3.04
C HIS A 117 4.61 11.72 -3.42
N SER A 118 3.28 11.86 -3.38
CA SER A 118 2.59 13.16 -3.53
C SER A 118 3.04 14.19 -2.51
N ALA A 119 3.51 13.76 -1.32
CA ALA A 119 4.08 14.64 -0.30
C ALA A 119 5.52 15.14 -0.60
N PHE A 120 6.14 14.66 -1.68
CA PHE A 120 7.57 14.82 -1.98
C PHE A 120 8.47 14.34 -0.82
N CYS A 121 8.00 13.39 -0.01
CA CYS A 121 8.76 12.83 1.11
C CYS A 121 9.78 11.78 0.67
N LEU A 122 9.59 11.21 -0.51
CA LEU A 122 10.47 10.20 -1.10
C LEU A 122 11.61 10.82 -1.90
N ARG A 123 12.73 10.10 -2.05
CA ARG A 123 13.80 10.53 -2.97
C ARG A 123 13.30 10.49 -4.42
N ARG A 124 13.70 11.50 -5.19
CA ARG A 124 13.42 11.56 -6.64
C ARG A 124 14.17 10.53 -7.48
N VAL A 125 15.18 9.86 -6.90
CA VAL A 125 16.04 8.90 -7.60
C VAL A 125 15.29 7.68 -8.10
N PHE A 126 14.12 7.36 -7.51
CA PHE A 126 13.35 6.18 -7.91
C PHE A 126 12.73 6.28 -9.30
N GLY A 127 12.52 7.50 -9.83
CA GLY A 127 11.97 7.69 -11.16
C GLY A 127 10.50 7.31 -11.30
N TYR A 128 10.03 7.35 -12.54
CA TYR A 128 8.70 6.96 -12.97
C TYR A 128 8.84 5.91 -14.06
N HIS A 129 7.84 5.04 -14.15
CA HIS A 129 7.68 4.16 -15.31
C HIS A 129 7.23 4.96 -16.53
N ASP A 130 7.33 4.35 -17.71
CA ASP A 130 6.89 4.94 -18.98
C ASP A 130 5.39 5.30 -18.98
N ASP A 131 4.59 4.64 -18.13
CA ASP A 131 3.16 4.93 -17.94
C ASP A 131 2.90 6.18 -17.08
N GLY A 132 3.94 6.83 -16.55
CA GLY A 132 3.85 7.96 -15.63
C GLY A 132 3.61 7.58 -14.16
N GLU A 133 3.53 6.29 -13.84
CA GLU A 133 3.36 5.79 -12.48
C GLU A 133 4.70 5.77 -11.72
N PRO A 134 4.75 6.15 -10.43
CA PRO A 134 6.00 6.17 -9.68
C PRO A 134 6.51 4.76 -9.37
N VAL A 135 7.82 4.55 -9.45
CA VAL A 135 8.46 3.25 -9.15
C VAL A 135 8.25 2.83 -7.69
N VAL A 136 8.17 3.83 -6.80
CA VAL A 136 7.97 3.64 -5.37
C VAL A 136 6.72 4.37 -4.92
N ARG A 137 5.78 3.63 -4.34
CA ARG A 137 4.62 4.16 -3.64
C ARG A 137 4.73 3.87 -2.16
N ALA A 138 4.43 4.86 -1.33
CA ALA A 138 4.46 4.70 0.11
C ALA A 138 3.38 5.57 0.76
N TYR A 139 2.64 4.97 1.67
CA TYR A 139 1.54 5.58 2.39
C TYR A 139 1.83 5.57 3.88
N VAL A 140 1.53 6.67 4.56
CA VAL A 140 1.70 6.81 6.01
C VAL A 140 0.37 7.08 6.70
N CYS A 141 0.11 6.46 7.85
CA CYS A 141 -1.09 6.74 8.65
C CYS A 141 -0.82 7.79 9.74
N GLU A 142 -1.87 8.21 10.45
CA GLU A 142 -1.81 9.19 11.55
C GLU A 142 -0.89 8.80 12.71
N ASN A 143 -0.72 7.49 12.89
CA ASN A 143 0.11 6.89 13.94
C ASN A 143 1.58 6.71 13.51
N GLY A 144 1.91 6.99 12.25
CA GLY A 144 3.28 6.86 11.73
C GLY A 144 3.63 5.46 11.19
N HIS A 145 2.64 4.61 10.94
CA HIS A 145 2.86 3.36 10.21
C HIS A 145 2.95 3.63 8.71
N VAL A 146 3.89 2.96 8.04
CA VAL A 146 4.14 3.10 6.61
C VAL A 146 3.86 1.78 5.90
N SER A 147 3.08 1.86 4.82
CA SER A 147 2.83 0.74 3.91
C SER A 147 3.23 1.19 2.51
N GLY A 148 4.07 0.42 1.84
CA GLY A 148 4.50 0.80 0.50
C GLY A 148 4.78 -0.38 -0.40
N ALA A 149 4.93 -0.07 -1.67
CA ALA A 149 5.26 -1.01 -2.72
C ALA A 149 6.37 -0.41 -3.57
N TRP A 150 7.38 -1.23 -3.86
CA TRP A 150 8.30 -1.00 -4.96
C TRP A 150 7.85 -1.82 -6.15
N THR A 151 8.18 -1.32 -7.32
CA THR A 151 8.03 -2.06 -8.57
C THR A 151 9.42 -2.29 -9.13
N ASP A 152 9.63 -3.46 -9.72
CA ASP A 152 10.84 -3.68 -10.51
C ASP A 152 10.87 -2.63 -11.63
N TRP A 153 12.04 -2.00 -11.82
CA TRP A 153 12.30 -1.30 -13.07
C TRP A 153 12.12 -2.31 -14.19
N PRO A 154 11.39 -2.00 -15.27
CA PRO A 154 11.34 -2.90 -16.40
C PRO A 154 12.79 -3.08 -16.85
N LEU A 155 13.29 -4.31 -16.70
CA LEU A 155 14.47 -4.72 -17.43
C LEU A 155 14.09 -4.52 -18.89
N TYR A 156 14.69 -3.49 -19.51
CA TYR A 156 14.63 -3.31 -20.95
C TYR A 156 14.79 -4.68 -21.60
N THR A 157 13.75 -5.12 -22.31
CA THR A 157 13.82 -6.27 -23.22
C THR A 157 13.85 -5.73 -24.63
#